data_AF-A0A0L8G888-F1
#
_entry.id   AF-A0A0L8G888-F1
#
_cell.length_a   1.000
_cell.length_b   1.000
_cell.length_c   1.000
_cell.angle_alpha   90.00
_cell.angle_beta   90.00
_cell.angle_gamma   90.00
#
_symmetry.space_group_name_H-M   'P 1'
#
loop_
_entity.id
_entity.type
_entity.pdbx_description
1 polymer ?
#
loop_
_entity_poly.entity_id
_entity_poly.type
_entity_poly.pdbx_seq_one_letter_code
_entity_poly.pdbx_strand_id
1 'polypeptide(L)'
;AINDTRSDVEWLTSASSPLINLDVTHSQDEKPQDKSAFKKKDSLRAHSLRAYNLRRNPLYDNCQLLAPDNQILCTCDSRKAKWYLHKGLGELVSENPLVIRLNFEPSGRPLNDEGYYQQEKENICVVCGKPENYLRKNIIPHEYRKYFPSIMKDHVSHDILLMCPTCHQKACLSDVTLRQKLAEECDAPLTAGTVNKSLIDVDLAKIRSAAKALMTKSHKIPDNRLKELHEFLKRSLGVEELTVDVLEKSVNMDVKINNPDYSPHGHQVIEYMRRKKQLLEFQLRWRQHFIDTMKPAYLPVKWAVDHNHKHLAPLLDEEIPKFTKKMSKAKSSKSSAKSKSKK
;
A
#
# COMPACT_ATOMS: atom_id res chain seq x y z
N ALA A 1 -20.35 -1.80 -28.53
CA ALA A 1 -20.28 -0.44 -28.00
C ALA A 1 -21.32 -0.31 -26.89
N ILE A 2 -20.86 -0.18 -25.65
CA ILE A 2 -21.45 0.52 -24.49
C ILE A 2 -20.46 0.27 -23.34
N ASN A 3 -20.15 1.36 -22.64
CA ASN A 3 -18.94 1.61 -21.86
C ASN A 3 -18.73 0.71 -20.65
N ASP A 4 -17.50 0.22 -20.54
CA ASP A 4 -16.88 -0.37 -19.36
C ASP A 4 -16.58 0.74 -18.34
N THR A 5 -17.53 1.02 -17.44
CA THR A 5 -17.29 1.84 -16.25
C THR A 5 -16.91 0.94 -15.09
N ARG A 6 -15.61 0.61 -15.09
CA ARG A 6 -14.85 0.07 -13.98
C ARG A 6 -15.00 1.01 -12.78
N SER A 7 -15.86 0.66 -11.82
CA SER A 7 -15.94 1.35 -10.54
C SER A 7 -14.80 0.88 -9.66
N ASP A 8 -13.73 1.68 -9.68
CA ASP A 8 -12.62 1.64 -8.74
C ASP A 8 -13.16 1.76 -7.30
N VAL A 9 -13.15 0.65 -6.56
CA VAL A 9 -13.25 0.71 -5.09
C VAL A 9 -11.86 1.07 -4.58
N GLU A 10 -11.61 2.37 -4.52
CA GLU A 10 -10.47 2.97 -3.82
C GLU A 10 -10.48 2.52 -2.36
N TRP A 11 -9.60 1.57 -2.02
CA TRP A 11 -9.26 1.31 -0.64
C TRP A 11 -8.33 2.44 -0.18
N LEU A 12 -8.93 3.42 0.49
CA LEU A 12 -8.24 4.54 1.13
C LEU A 12 -7.02 4.06 1.92
N THR A 13 -5.87 4.51 1.45
CA THR A 13 -4.60 4.56 2.16
C THR A 13 -4.71 5.49 3.36
N SER A 14 -4.20 5.08 4.53
CA SER A 14 -3.23 5.84 5.33
C SER A 14 -3.26 5.41 6.80
N ALA A 15 -2.20 4.73 7.22
CA ALA A 15 -1.63 4.91 8.54
C ALA A 15 -0.13 4.70 8.40
N SER A 16 0.61 5.80 8.22
CA SER A 16 2.06 5.79 8.44
C SER A 16 2.30 5.29 9.86
N SER A 17 3.01 4.18 9.99
CA SER A 17 3.43 3.68 11.31
C SER A 17 4.35 4.72 11.95
N PRO A 18 4.10 5.13 13.20
CA PRO A 18 5.04 5.98 13.92
C PRO A 18 6.30 5.16 14.19
N LEU A 19 7.42 5.59 13.60
CA LEU A 19 8.75 5.15 14.01
C LEU A 19 8.95 5.62 15.46
N ILE A 20 8.99 4.67 16.39
CA ILE A 20 9.42 4.93 17.76
C ILE A 20 10.93 4.70 17.78
N ASN A 21 11.70 5.79 17.85
CA ASN A 21 13.11 5.73 18.24
C ASN A 21 13.15 5.27 19.70
N LEU A 22 13.79 4.13 19.96
CA LEU A 22 14.16 3.70 21.30
C LEU A 22 15.68 3.60 21.32
N ASP A 23 16.31 4.66 21.80
CA ASP A 23 17.71 4.64 22.21
C ASP A 23 17.85 3.64 23.37
N VAL A 24 18.66 2.62 23.16
CA VAL A 24 19.02 1.63 24.17
C VAL A 24 20.34 2.07 24.79
N THR A 25 20.30 2.65 25.98
CA THR A 25 21.46 2.72 26.86
C THR A 25 21.30 1.69 27.97
N HIS A 26 22.32 0.85 28.11
CA HIS A 26 22.41 -0.23 29.08
C HIS A 26 22.97 0.34 30.39
N SER A 27 22.29 0.16 31.51
CA SER A 27 22.90 0.10 32.83
C SER A 27 22.00 -0.68 33.78
N GLN A 28 22.60 -1.65 34.44
CA GLN A 28 22.01 -2.55 35.42
C GLN A 28 21.82 -1.78 36.74
N ASP A 29 20.67 -1.98 37.40
CA ASP A 29 20.58 -2.18 38.86
C ASP A 29 19.13 -2.49 39.27
N GLU A 30 18.98 -3.43 40.21
CA GLU A 30 17.69 -4.00 40.64
C GLU A 30 16.99 -3.24 41.79
N LYS A 31 15.65 -3.34 41.78
CA LYS A 31 14.60 -3.08 42.82
C LYS A 31 13.88 -1.71 42.77
N PRO A 32 12.63 -1.57 43.30
CA PRO A 32 11.57 -2.54 43.63
C PRO A 32 10.26 -2.31 42.82
N GLN A 33 9.36 -3.30 42.81
CA GLN A 33 8.11 -3.32 42.02
C GLN A 33 7.11 -2.23 42.41
N ASP A 34 6.97 -1.20 41.56
CA ASP A 34 5.92 -0.19 41.67
C ASP A 34 4.66 -0.57 40.85
N LYS A 35 3.52 -0.71 41.53
CA LYS A 35 2.19 -0.99 40.94
C LYS A 35 1.71 0.13 40.00
N SER A 36 2.32 1.31 40.03
CA SER A 36 2.04 2.42 39.11
C SER A 36 2.54 2.17 37.67
N ALA A 37 3.62 1.39 37.53
CA ALA A 37 4.23 1.07 36.24
C ALA A 37 3.36 0.12 35.38
N PHE A 38 2.56 -0.73 36.03
CA PHE A 38 1.63 -1.65 35.35
C PHE A 38 0.49 -0.89 34.65
N LYS A 39 -0.13 0.08 35.34
CA LYS A 39 -1.21 0.91 34.78
C LYS A 39 -0.72 1.80 33.61
N LYS A 40 0.53 2.29 33.68
CA LYS A 40 1.12 3.13 32.61
C LYS A 40 1.42 2.31 31.35
N LYS A 41 1.90 1.06 31.48
CA LYS A 41 2.12 0.13 30.37
C LYS A 41 0.81 -0.28 29.67
N ASP A 42 -0.26 -0.55 30.41
CA ASP A 42 -1.55 -0.91 29.83
C ASP A 42 -2.22 0.28 29.11
N SER A 43 -2.08 1.50 29.65
CA SER A 43 -2.55 2.73 28.99
C SER A 43 -1.80 3.01 27.68
N LEU A 44 -0.46 2.90 27.67
CA LEU A 44 0.35 3.07 26.46
C LEU A 44 0.07 1.97 25.41
N ARG A 45 -0.15 0.73 25.86
CA ARG A 45 -0.53 -0.39 24.99
C ARG A 45 -1.92 -0.19 24.39
N ALA A 46 -2.89 0.29 25.19
CA ALA A 46 -4.22 0.65 24.72
C ALA A 46 -4.18 1.82 23.72
N HIS A 47 -3.33 2.82 23.94
CA HIS A 47 -3.15 3.94 23.01
C HIS A 47 -2.47 3.53 21.69
N SER A 48 -1.51 2.59 21.75
CA SER A 48 -0.86 2.01 20.56
C SER A 48 -1.83 1.14 19.74
N LEU A 49 -2.75 0.42 20.40
CA LEU A 49 -3.80 -0.36 19.75
C LEU A 49 -4.88 0.50 19.07
N ARG A 50 -5.13 1.73 19.54
CA ARG A 50 -6.10 2.66 18.91
C ARG A 50 -5.70 3.09 17.50
N ALA A 51 -4.41 3.03 17.15
CA ALA A 51 -3.94 3.30 15.78
C ALA A 51 -4.24 2.14 14.81
N TYR A 52 -4.57 0.96 15.35
CA TYR A 52 -4.87 -0.22 14.56
C TYR A 52 -6.38 -0.42 14.40
N ASN A 53 -6.83 -0.55 13.15
CA ASN A 53 -8.19 -0.97 12.83
C ASN A 53 -8.35 -2.48 13.06
N LEU A 54 -8.53 -2.86 14.32
CA LEU A 54 -8.67 -4.26 14.74
C LEU A 54 -9.96 -4.86 14.17
N ARG A 55 -9.85 -6.06 13.58
CA ARG A 55 -11.04 -6.82 13.19
C ARG A 55 -11.62 -7.53 14.40
N ARG A 56 -12.92 -7.30 14.60
CA ARG A 56 -13.78 -8.06 15.52
C ARG A 56 -14.51 -9.21 14.80
N ASN A 57 -14.77 -9.05 13.51
CA ASN A 57 -15.44 -10.07 12.68
C ASN A 57 -14.42 -10.96 11.97
N PRO A 58 -14.79 -12.24 11.68
CA PRO A 58 -14.00 -13.16 10.87
C PRO A 58 -13.51 -12.50 9.58
N LEU A 59 -12.27 -12.83 9.20
CA LEU A 59 -11.73 -12.55 7.87
C LEU A 59 -12.12 -13.66 6.89
N TYR A 60 -11.99 -14.92 7.32
CA TYR A 60 -12.27 -16.09 6.51
C TYR A 60 -13.67 -16.60 6.84
N ASP A 61 -14.62 -16.39 5.93
CA ASP A 61 -15.95 -17.01 5.99
C ASP A 61 -15.96 -18.41 5.36
N ASN A 62 -14.87 -18.77 4.66
CA ASN A 62 -14.63 -20.05 4.00
C ASN A 62 -15.75 -20.51 3.04
N CYS A 63 -16.46 -19.57 2.39
CA CYS A 63 -17.47 -19.91 1.39
C CYS A 63 -16.81 -20.52 0.15
N GLN A 64 -17.33 -21.63 -0.38
CA GLN A 64 -16.72 -22.32 -1.51
C GLN A 64 -17.22 -21.77 -2.84
N LEU A 65 -16.29 -21.54 -3.76
CA LEU A 65 -16.55 -21.12 -5.13
C LEU A 65 -16.24 -22.27 -6.08
N LEU A 66 -17.24 -22.73 -6.82
CA LEU A 66 -17.13 -23.81 -7.80
C LEU A 66 -17.12 -23.26 -9.23
N ALA A 67 -16.44 -23.98 -10.11
CA ALA A 67 -16.56 -23.83 -11.56
C ALA A 67 -17.83 -24.54 -12.08
N PRO A 68 -18.25 -24.29 -13.35
CA PRO A 68 -19.44 -24.91 -13.93
C PRO A 68 -19.47 -26.45 -13.88
N ASP A 69 -18.29 -27.08 -13.90
CA ASP A 69 -18.06 -28.52 -13.81
C ASP A 69 -17.96 -29.04 -12.36
N ASN A 70 -18.31 -28.21 -11.37
CA ASN A 70 -18.21 -28.49 -9.92
C ASN A 70 -16.78 -28.58 -9.37
N GLN A 71 -15.74 -28.23 -10.15
CA GLN A 71 -14.39 -28.14 -9.61
C GLN A 71 -14.31 -27.02 -8.57
N ILE A 72 -13.78 -27.29 -7.39
CA ILE A 72 -13.54 -26.27 -6.36
C ILE A 72 -12.42 -25.33 -6.82
N LEU A 73 -12.75 -24.06 -6.99
CA LEU A 73 -11.80 -23.01 -7.38
C LEU A 73 -11.07 -22.47 -6.16
N CYS A 74 -11.80 -22.01 -5.14
CA CYS A 74 -11.24 -21.47 -3.90
C CYS A 74 -12.29 -21.31 -2.80
N THR A 75 -11.81 -21.03 -1.58
CA THR A 75 -12.58 -20.44 -0.50
C THR A 75 -12.55 -18.92 -0.62
N CYS A 76 -13.65 -18.26 -0.27
CA CYS A 76 -13.79 -16.81 -0.34
C CYS A 76 -14.66 -16.25 0.80
N ASP A 77 -14.70 -14.92 0.90
CA ASP A 77 -15.58 -14.25 1.84
C ASP A 77 -17.05 -14.25 1.35
N SER A 78 -17.96 -14.22 2.31
CA SER A 78 -19.41 -14.28 2.05
C SER A 78 -19.90 -13.11 1.20
N ARG A 79 -19.26 -11.94 1.27
CA ARG A 79 -19.64 -10.77 0.45
C ARG A 79 -19.27 -11.00 -1.01
N LYS A 80 -18.11 -11.59 -1.30
CA LYS A 80 -17.72 -12.00 -2.65
C LYS A 80 -18.66 -13.06 -3.20
N ALA A 81 -19.00 -14.08 -2.42
CA ALA A 81 -19.96 -15.11 -2.84
C ALA A 81 -21.33 -14.48 -3.18
N LYS A 82 -21.88 -13.67 -2.28
CA LYS A 82 -23.16 -12.96 -2.50
C LYS A 82 -23.12 -12.00 -3.68
N TRP A 83 -21.97 -11.38 -3.96
CA TRP A 83 -21.81 -10.52 -5.14
C TRP A 83 -22.02 -11.28 -6.45
N TYR A 84 -21.48 -12.51 -6.57
CA TYR A 84 -21.71 -13.34 -7.77
C TYR A 84 -23.19 -13.72 -7.93
N LEU A 85 -23.85 -14.11 -6.85
CA LEU A 85 -25.28 -14.42 -6.84
C LEU A 85 -26.11 -13.21 -7.26
N HIS A 86 -25.88 -12.06 -6.64
CA HIS A 86 -26.62 -10.82 -6.94
C HIS A 86 -26.40 -10.34 -8.38
N LYS A 87 -25.23 -10.61 -8.96
CA LYS A 87 -24.93 -10.25 -10.36
C LYS A 87 -25.44 -11.28 -11.38
N GLY A 88 -26.07 -12.38 -10.95
CA GLY A 88 -26.49 -13.47 -11.84
C GLY A 88 -25.32 -14.23 -12.47
N LEU A 89 -24.12 -14.11 -11.89
CA LEU A 89 -22.87 -14.71 -12.38
C LEU A 89 -22.58 -16.08 -11.75
N GLY A 90 -23.40 -16.48 -10.78
CA GLY A 90 -23.36 -17.81 -10.19
C GLY A 90 -24.68 -18.17 -9.55
N GLU A 91 -24.81 -19.45 -9.21
CA GLU A 91 -25.97 -20.04 -8.56
C GLU A 91 -25.60 -20.58 -7.18
N LEU A 92 -26.60 -20.61 -6.30
CA LEU A 92 -26.47 -21.15 -4.95
C LEU A 92 -26.56 -22.68 -5.01
N VAL A 93 -25.53 -23.36 -4.53
CA VAL A 93 -25.48 -24.83 -4.46
C VAL A 93 -25.82 -25.33 -3.06
N SER A 94 -25.33 -24.63 -2.03
CA SER A 94 -25.61 -24.92 -0.62
C SER A 94 -25.61 -23.64 0.19
N GLU A 95 -26.51 -23.52 1.17
CA GLU A 95 -26.59 -22.37 2.08
C GLU A 95 -25.66 -22.50 3.29
N ASN A 96 -25.43 -23.73 3.78
CA ASN A 96 -24.60 -23.99 4.95
C ASN A 96 -23.85 -25.33 4.84
N PRO A 97 -22.52 -25.34 4.59
CA PRO A 97 -21.68 -24.17 4.31
C PRO A 97 -22.11 -23.47 3.01
N LEU A 98 -21.85 -22.15 2.90
CA LEU A 98 -22.21 -21.39 1.70
C LEU A 98 -21.33 -21.83 0.53
N VAL A 99 -21.94 -22.48 -0.46
CA VAL A 99 -21.31 -22.94 -1.69
C VAL A 99 -22.02 -22.32 -2.88
N ILE A 100 -21.27 -21.68 -3.76
CA ILE A 100 -21.79 -21.10 -5.00
C ILE A 100 -21.03 -21.64 -6.21
N ARG A 101 -21.72 -21.79 -7.33
CA ARG A 101 -21.16 -22.24 -8.60
C ARG A 101 -21.22 -21.13 -9.62
N LEU A 102 -20.12 -20.86 -10.31
CA LEU A 102 -20.07 -19.87 -11.37
C LEU A 102 -20.82 -20.38 -12.61
N ASN A 103 -21.48 -19.46 -13.31
CA ASN A 103 -22.21 -19.74 -14.56
C ASN A 103 -21.32 -19.63 -15.81
N PHE A 104 -20.02 -19.37 -15.63
CA PHE A 104 -19.07 -19.12 -16.71
C PHE A 104 -17.71 -19.73 -16.40
N GLU A 105 -16.92 -19.90 -17.45
CA GLU A 105 -15.56 -20.43 -17.35
C GLU A 105 -14.60 -19.38 -16.76
N PRO A 106 -13.99 -19.63 -15.59
CA PRO A 106 -13.07 -18.67 -14.98
C PRO A 106 -11.77 -18.58 -15.77
N SER A 107 -11.17 -17.39 -15.83
CA SER A 107 -9.88 -17.18 -16.52
C SER A 107 -8.69 -17.91 -15.89
N GLY A 108 -8.86 -18.47 -14.69
CA GLY A 108 -7.85 -19.25 -14.01
C GLY A 108 -8.49 -20.36 -13.17
N ARG A 109 -8.01 -21.58 -13.37
CA ARG A 109 -8.32 -22.75 -12.56
C ARG A 109 -7.13 -23.11 -11.69
N PRO A 110 -7.34 -23.79 -10.55
CA PRO A 110 -6.21 -24.36 -9.83
C PRO A 110 -5.55 -25.46 -10.67
N LEU A 111 -4.31 -25.19 -11.08
CA LEU A 111 -3.52 -26.08 -11.93
C LEU A 111 -2.80 -27.19 -11.13
N ASN A 112 -2.61 -27.01 -9.82
CA ASN A 112 -1.78 -27.88 -8.97
C ASN A 112 -2.49 -28.32 -7.67
N ASP A 113 -2.01 -29.43 -7.09
CA ASP A 113 -2.38 -29.97 -5.76
C ASP A 113 -1.98 -29.09 -4.56
N GLU A 114 -1.31 -27.95 -4.82
CA GLU A 114 -0.91 -27.01 -3.78
C GLU A 114 -2.08 -26.53 -2.94
N GLY A 115 -3.32 -26.56 -3.47
CA GLY A 115 -4.53 -26.56 -2.66
C GLY A 115 -4.74 -25.34 -1.75
N TYR A 116 -3.88 -24.31 -1.84
CA TYR A 116 -3.78 -23.28 -0.82
C TYR A 116 -5.06 -22.45 -0.77
N TYR A 117 -5.64 -22.18 -1.93
CA TYR A 117 -6.86 -21.40 -2.06
C TYR A 117 -8.12 -22.22 -1.80
N GLN A 118 -8.06 -23.55 -1.89
CA GLN A 118 -9.19 -24.46 -1.69
C GLN A 118 -9.36 -24.84 -0.22
N GLN A 119 -8.29 -24.76 0.59
CA GLN A 119 -8.37 -25.07 2.01
C GLN A 119 -9.19 -24.02 2.78
N GLU A 120 -9.85 -24.48 3.83
CA GLU A 120 -10.41 -23.59 4.85
C GLU A 120 -9.29 -23.00 5.71
N LYS A 121 -9.50 -21.76 6.16
CA LYS A 121 -8.52 -21.05 7.00
C LYS A 121 -9.18 -20.62 8.29
N GLU A 122 -8.44 -20.79 9.38
CA GLU A 122 -8.88 -20.39 10.71
C GLU A 122 -8.69 -18.89 10.94
N ASN A 123 -9.61 -18.29 11.69
CA ASN A 123 -9.55 -16.88 12.05
C ASN A 123 -8.70 -16.64 13.31
N ILE A 124 -7.45 -17.10 13.27
CA ILE A 124 -6.51 -17.01 14.39
C ILE A 124 -5.22 -16.30 13.98
N CYS A 125 -4.47 -15.80 14.95
CA CYS A 125 -3.12 -15.30 14.73
C CYS A 125 -2.21 -16.45 14.27
N VAL A 126 -1.66 -16.37 13.05
CA VAL A 126 -0.79 -17.42 12.50
C VAL A 126 0.49 -17.66 13.31
N VAL A 127 0.90 -16.70 14.15
CA VAL A 127 2.10 -16.83 14.98
C VAL A 127 1.81 -17.54 16.30
N CYS A 128 0.81 -17.06 17.04
CA CYS A 128 0.59 -17.46 18.44
C CYS A 128 -0.79 -18.07 18.72
N GLY A 129 -1.62 -18.29 17.70
CA GLY A 129 -2.91 -18.97 17.83
C GLY A 129 -4.04 -18.15 18.47
N LYS A 130 -3.79 -16.87 18.83
CA LYS A 130 -4.82 -16.04 19.46
C LYS A 130 -6.06 -15.90 18.53
N PRO A 131 -7.28 -16.21 19.00
CA PRO A 131 -8.48 -16.30 18.14
C PRO A 131 -9.23 -14.98 17.92
N GLU A 132 -8.75 -13.88 18.52
CA GLU A 132 -9.49 -12.62 18.52
C GLU A 132 -8.58 -11.42 18.28
N ASN A 133 -9.20 -10.33 17.82
CA ASN A 133 -8.56 -9.03 17.62
C ASN A 133 -7.32 -9.13 16.74
N TYR A 134 -7.50 -9.53 15.48
CA TYR A 134 -6.42 -9.69 14.51
C TYR A 134 -6.39 -8.58 13.46
N LEU A 135 -5.22 -8.44 12.86
CA LEU A 135 -4.88 -7.54 11.77
C LEU A 135 -4.48 -8.37 10.56
N ARG A 136 -4.71 -7.82 9.37
CA ARG A 136 -4.12 -8.36 8.14
C ARG A 136 -2.68 -7.88 8.05
N LYS A 137 -1.74 -8.80 8.06
CA LYS A 137 -0.34 -8.54 7.74
C LYS A 137 -0.09 -8.95 6.29
N ASN A 138 0.47 -8.02 5.52
CA ASN A 138 1.08 -8.37 4.25
C ASN A 138 2.52 -8.79 4.51
N ILE A 139 2.86 -10.03 4.13
CA ILE A 139 4.22 -10.56 4.24
C ILE A 139 5.17 -9.78 3.34
N ILE A 140 4.75 -9.49 2.11
CA ILE A 140 5.45 -8.53 1.24
C ILE A 140 4.81 -7.16 1.44
N PRO A 141 5.54 -6.14 1.94
CA PRO A 141 4.98 -4.82 2.16
C PRO A 141 4.37 -4.19 0.89
N HIS A 142 3.28 -3.45 1.07
CA HIS A 142 2.59 -2.75 -0.02
C HIS A 142 3.49 -1.78 -0.78
N GLU A 143 4.52 -1.22 -0.13
CA GLU A 143 5.49 -0.32 -0.75
C GLU A 143 6.20 -0.95 -1.95
N TYR A 144 6.38 -2.28 -1.93
CA TYR A 144 6.98 -3.06 -3.01
C TYR A 144 5.91 -3.69 -3.91
N ARG A 145 4.90 -4.33 -3.30
CA ARG A 145 3.89 -5.12 -4.04
C ARG A 145 3.17 -4.30 -5.11
N LYS A 146 2.96 -3.00 -4.90
CA LYS A 146 2.32 -2.12 -5.91
C LYS A 146 3.09 -2.03 -7.23
N TYR A 147 4.40 -2.28 -7.22
CA TYR A 147 5.27 -2.25 -8.39
C TYR A 147 5.49 -3.63 -9.04
N PHE A 148 4.88 -4.68 -8.49
CA PHE A 148 4.95 -6.02 -9.10
C PHE A 148 4.19 -6.06 -10.44
N PRO A 149 4.64 -6.88 -11.39
CA PRO A 149 3.85 -7.27 -12.56
C PRO A 149 2.47 -7.82 -12.16
N SER A 150 1.45 -7.60 -13.01
CA SER A 150 0.07 -8.08 -12.81
C SER A 150 0.02 -9.58 -12.49
N ILE A 151 0.79 -10.36 -13.23
CA ILE A 151 0.84 -11.82 -13.11
C ILE A 151 1.24 -12.32 -11.71
N MET A 152 1.96 -11.50 -10.93
CA MET A 152 2.38 -11.84 -9.56
C MET A 152 1.41 -11.33 -8.47
N LYS A 153 0.47 -10.44 -8.80
CA LYS A 153 -0.34 -9.75 -7.79
C LYS A 153 -1.85 -9.99 -7.91
N ASP A 154 -2.33 -10.34 -9.10
CA ASP A 154 -3.76 -10.48 -9.36
C ASP A 154 -4.30 -11.76 -8.72
N HIS A 155 -5.44 -11.66 -8.04
CA HIS A 155 -6.17 -12.79 -7.43
C HIS A 155 -5.39 -13.66 -6.41
N VAL A 156 -4.29 -13.15 -5.86
CA VAL A 156 -3.41 -13.87 -4.90
C VAL A 156 -3.53 -13.30 -3.49
N SER A 157 -4.03 -14.12 -2.55
CA SER A 157 -4.10 -13.81 -1.11
C SER A 157 -3.00 -14.49 -0.27
N HIS A 158 -2.04 -15.17 -0.91
CA HIS A 158 -1.01 -15.98 -0.23
C HIS A 158 -0.17 -15.18 0.76
N ASP A 159 0.17 -13.94 0.41
CA ASP A 159 1.01 -13.08 1.23
C ASP A 159 0.21 -12.25 2.26
N ILE A 160 -1.06 -12.57 2.50
CA ILE A 160 -1.94 -11.86 3.44
C ILE A 160 -2.35 -12.82 4.56
N LEU A 161 -1.79 -12.61 5.76
CA LEU A 161 -2.01 -13.47 6.93
C LEU A 161 -2.66 -12.71 8.09
N LEU A 162 -3.33 -13.45 8.97
CA LEU A 162 -3.90 -12.90 10.19
C LEU A 162 -2.89 -12.90 11.34
N MET A 163 -2.76 -11.77 12.03
CA MET A 163 -1.87 -11.65 13.18
C MET A 163 -2.51 -10.83 14.29
N CYS A 164 -2.32 -11.23 15.55
CA CYS A 164 -2.68 -10.37 16.66
C CYS A 164 -1.75 -9.13 16.72
N PRO A 165 -2.17 -8.01 17.31
CA PRO A 165 -1.41 -6.77 17.32
C PRO A 165 0.00 -6.90 17.87
N THR A 166 0.18 -7.72 18.91
CA THR A 166 1.52 -7.94 19.50
C THR A 166 2.45 -8.62 18.50
N CYS A 167 1.98 -9.66 17.79
CA CYS A 167 2.79 -10.33 16.78
C CYS A 167 2.97 -9.44 15.53
N HIS A 168 1.93 -8.69 15.13
CA HIS A 168 2.01 -7.75 14.02
C HIS A 168 3.08 -6.67 14.25
N GLN A 169 3.12 -6.06 15.45
CA GLN A 169 4.13 -5.08 15.81
C GLN A 169 5.55 -5.68 15.76
N LYS A 170 5.74 -6.89 16.31
CA LYS A 170 7.02 -7.60 16.24
C LYS A 170 7.44 -7.86 14.79
N ALA A 171 6.52 -8.33 13.95
CA ALA A 171 6.79 -8.54 12.53
C ALA A 171 7.17 -7.22 11.84
N CYS A 172 6.44 -6.13 12.06
CA CYS A 172 6.78 -4.82 11.50
C CYS A 172 8.17 -4.33 11.93
N LEU A 173 8.58 -4.57 13.19
CA LEU A 173 9.92 -4.24 13.64
C LEU A 173 10.97 -5.11 12.92
N SER A 174 10.72 -6.40 12.78
CA SER A 174 11.63 -7.29 12.05
C SER A 174 11.75 -6.93 10.55
N ASP A 175 10.66 -6.46 9.94
CA ASP A 175 10.64 -6.04 8.53
C ASP A 175 11.62 -4.88 8.30
N VAL A 176 11.80 -3.97 9.27
CA VAL A 176 12.75 -2.85 9.18
C VAL A 176 14.15 -3.35 8.86
N THR A 177 14.58 -4.47 9.46
CA THR A 177 15.90 -5.05 9.21
C THR A 177 16.07 -5.48 7.76
N LEU A 178 15.08 -6.16 7.16
CA LEU A 178 15.15 -6.56 5.75
C LEU A 178 15.04 -5.34 4.82
N ARG A 179 14.20 -4.34 5.17
CA ARG A 179 14.10 -3.09 4.42
C ARG A 179 15.43 -2.34 4.37
N GLN A 180 16.16 -2.29 5.47
CA GLN A 180 17.48 -1.65 5.54
C GLN A 180 18.50 -2.40 4.67
N LYS A 181 18.54 -3.73 4.73
CA LYS A 181 19.40 -4.53 3.85
C LYS A 181 19.11 -4.28 2.37
N LEU A 182 17.82 -4.25 1.99
CA LEU A 182 17.41 -3.96 0.63
C LEU A 182 17.78 -2.53 0.19
N ALA A 183 17.76 -1.58 1.12
CA ALA A 183 18.16 -0.19 0.85
C ALA A 183 19.65 -0.11 0.47
N GLU A 184 20.50 -0.82 1.18
CA GLU A 184 21.94 -0.90 0.91
C GLU A 184 22.22 -1.70 -0.38
N GLU A 185 21.65 -2.89 -0.52
CA GLU A 185 21.87 -3.77 -1.68
C GLU A 185 21.42 -3.17 -3.01
N CYS A 186 20.36 -2.35 -3.00
CA CYS A 186 19.75 -1.79 -4.20
C CYS A 186 20.10 -0.30 -4.43
N ASP A 187 20.94 0.29 -3.59
CA ASP A 187 21.22 1.75 -3.56
C ASP A 187 19.92 2.58 -3.52
N ALA A 188 19.00 2.16 -2.66
CA ALA A 188 17.64 2.68 -2.56
C ALA A 188 17.39 3.19 -1.14
N PRO A 189 17.75 4.43 -0.78
CA PRO A 189 17.65 4.89 0.60
C PRO A 189 16.19 4.88 1.10
N LEU A 190 15.98 4.43 2.34
CA LEU A 190 14.72 4.58 3.05
C LEU A 190 14.54 6.07 3.34
N THR A 191 13.84 6.78 2.44
CA THR A 191 13.66 8.24 2.46
C THR A 191 13.21 8.75 3.83
N ALA A 192 14.18 9.10 4.66
CA ALA A 192 14.09 9.97 5.81
C ALA A 192 15.09 11.11 5.56
N GLY A 193 14.68 12.14 4.81
CA GLY A 193 15.33 13.46 4.87
C GLY A 193 15.87 14.10 3.60
N THR A 194 16.19 13.37 2.52
CA THR A 194 16.97 14.00 1.42
C THR A 194 16.15 14.55 0.26
N VAL A 195 15.05 13.88 -0.12
CA VAL A 195 14.26 14.28 -1.30
C VAL A 195 12.77 14.14 -1.01
N ASN A 196 12.06 15.27 -0.99
CA ASN A 196 10.62 15.29 -0.79
C ASN A 196 9.88 14.84 -2.05
N LYS A 197 8.77 14.10 -1.86
CA LYS A 197 7.87 13.68 -2.95
C LYS A 197 7.33 14.87 -3.74
N SER A 198 7.06 15.97 -3.04
CA SER A 198 6.62 17.22 -3.63
C SER A 198 7.60 18.34 -3.34
N LEU A 199 7.85 19.19 -4.33
CA LEU A 199 8.48 20.49 -4.15
C LEU A 199 7.40 21.56 -4.01
N ILE A 200 7.78 22.72 -3.47
CA ILE A 200 6.92 23.90 -3.47
C ILE A 200 7.27 24.70 -4.73
N ASP A 201 6.29 24.95 -5.58
CA ASP A 201 6.41 25.95 -6.62
C ASP A 201 6.48 27.32 -5.95
N VAL A 202 7.67 27.93 -6.04
CA VAL A 202 7.99 29.17 -5.33
C VAL A 202 7.12 30.31 -5.80
N ASP A 203 6.76 30.36 -7.08
CA ASP A 203 6.00 31.47 -7.64
C ASP A 203 4.51 31.32 -7.31
N LEU A 204 3.96 30.10 -7.39
CA LEU A 204 2.61 29.82 -6.89
C LEU A 204 2.51 30.08 -5.38
N ALA A 205 3.54 29.74 -4.60
CA ALA A 205 3.58 30.01 -3.17
C ALA A 205 3.60 31.52 -2.85
N LYS A 206 4.33 32.33 -3.64
CA LYS A 206 4.31 33.80 -3.53
C LYS A 206 2.93 34.36 -3.87
N ILE A 207 2.29 33.89 -4.95
CA ILE A 207 0.92 34.30 -5.34
C ILE A 207 -0.06 33.98 -4.22
N ARG A 208 -0.06 32.75 -3.71
CA ARG A 208 -0.92 32.32 -2.60
C ARG A 208 -0.70 33.18 -1.35
N SER A 209 0.57 33.44 -1.01
CA SER A 209 0.92 34.24 0.17
C SER A 209 0.48 35.71 0.02
N ALA A 210 0.67 36.30 -1.16
CA ALA A 210 0.24 37.66 -1.45
C ALA A 210 -1.29 37.81 -1.40
N ALA A 211 -2.02 36.89 -2.04
CA ALA A 211 -3.48 36.87 -2.00
C ALA A 211 -4.01 36.70 -0.57
N LYS A 212 -3.41 35.80 0.21
CA LYS A 212 -3.78 35.57 1.61
C LYS A 212 -3.53 36.81 2.48
N ALA A 213 -2.42 37.51 2.26
CA ALA A 213 -2.10 38.75 2.96
C ALA A 213 -3.13 39.84 2.68
N LEU A 214 -3.55 40.01 1.42
CA LEU A 214 -4.58 40.97 1.04
C LEU A 214 -5.96 40.61 1.61
N MET A 215 -6.34 39.33 1.63
CA MET A 215 -7.66 38.93 2.15
C MET A 215 -7.76 39.01 3.69
N THR A 216 -6.69 38.69 4.41
CA THR A 216 -6.77 38.49 5.88
C THR A 216 -6.13 39.59 6.71
N LYS A 217 -5.16 40.32 6.16
CA LYS A 217 -4.32 41.29 6.89
C LYS A 217 -4.22 42.65 6.21
N SER A 218 -5.05 42.95 5.23
CA SER A 218 -5.04 44.24 4.50
C SER A 218 -4.93 45.46 5.42
N HIS A 219 -5.76 45.52 6.46
CA HIS A 219 -5.79 46.61 7.45
C HIS A 219 -4.50 46.79 8.28
N LYS A 220 -3.55 45.84 8.26
CA LYS A 220 -2.27 45.91 8.99
C LYS A 220 -1.07 46.13 8.06
N ILE A 221 -1.29 46.25 6.76
CA ILE A 221 -0.23 46.36 5.75
C ILE A 221 -0.13 47.84 5.34
N PRO A 222 1.08 48.46 5.38
CA PRO A 222 1.26 49.83 4.92
C PRO A 222 0.83 50.03 3.45
N ASP A 223 0.25 51.19 3.12
CA ASP A 223 -0.36 51.46 1.81
C ASP A 223 0.58 51.20 0.63
N ASN A 224 1.86 51.56 0.76
CA ASN A 224 2.86 51.30 -0.28
C ASN A 224 3.00 49.79 -0.56
N ARG A 225 3.13 48.99 0.50
CA ARG A 225 3.24 47.53 0.39
C ARG A 225 1.95 46.89 -0.14
N LEU A 226 0.80 47.47 0.19
CA LEU A 226 -0.50 47.00 -0.28
C LEU A 226 -0.62 47.18 -1.81
N LYS A 227 -0.16 48.31 -2.35
CA LYS A 227 -0.05 48.56 -3.80
C LYS A 227 0.88 47.58 -4.48
N GLU A 228 2.08 47.34 -3.93
CA GLU A 228 3.03 46.36 -4.48
C GLU A 228 2.44 44.96 -4.61
N LEU A 229 1.70 44.50 -3.58
CA LEU A 229 1.04 43.18 -3.60
C LEU A 229 -0.07 43.10 -4.65
N HIS A 230 -0.83 44.18 -4.83
CA HIS A 230 -1.86 44.25 -5.89
C HIS A 230 -1.22 44.19 -7.28
N GLU A 231 -0.19 45.00 -7.55
CA GLU A 231 0.51 44.98 -8.83
C GLU A 231 1.17 43.63 -9.11
N PHE A 232 1.78 43.02 -8.10
CA PHE A 232 2.38 41.69 -8.21
C PHE A 232 1.35 40.63 -8.60
N LEU A 233 0.17 40.61 -7.97
CA LEU A 233 -0.87 39.65 -8.28
C LEU A 233 -1.49 39.90 -9.66
N LYS A 234 -1.77 41.16 -10.02
CA LYS A 234 -2.28 41.51 -11.37
C LYS A 234 -1.32 41.02 -12.45
N ARG A 235 -0.03 41.29 -12.28
CA ARG A 235 1.03 40.86 -13.21
C ARG A 235 1.17 39.35 -13.28
N SER A 236 1.15 38.66 -12.14
CA SER A 236 1.38 37.22 -12.07
C SER A 236 0.18 36.39 -12.54
N LEU A 237 -1.05 36.91 -12.37
CA LEU A 237 -2.29 36.26 -12.78
C LEU A 237 -2.79 36.73 -14.17
N GLY A 238 -2.21 37.80 -14.71
CA GLY A 238 -2.60 38.37 -16.02
C GLY A 238 -3.99 39.01 -16.00
N VAL A 239 -4.42 39.58 -14.87
CA VAL A 239 -5.75 40.18 -14.69
C VAL A 239 -5.67 41.69 -14.52
N GLU A 240 -6.62 42.42 -15.13
CA GLU A 240 -6.72 43.87 -14.98
C GLU A 240 -7.25 44.29 -13.60
N GLU A 241 -8.13 43.47 -13.01
CA GLU A 241 -8.75 43.72 -11.70
C GLU A 241 -8.66 42.49 -10.78
N LEU A 242 -8.37 42.74 -9.50
CA LEU A 242 -8.31 41.73 -8.46
C LEU A 242 -9.65 41.66 -7.73
N THR A 243 -10.56 40.86 -8.25
CA THR A 243 -11.85 40.60 -7.60
C THR A 243 -11.67 39.66 -6.40
N VAL A 244 -12.66 39.64 -5.51
CA VAL A 244 -12.67 38.73 -4.33
C VAL A 244 -12.55 37.26 -4.77
N ASP A 245 -13.24 36.88 -5.85
CA ASP A 245 -13.18 35.54 -6.42
C ASP A 245 -11.77 35.16 -6.92
N VAL A 246 -11.05 36.09 -7.56
CA VAL A 246 -9.66 35.88 -7.99
C VAL A 246 -8.74 35.67 -6.79
N LEU A 247 -8.93 36.45 -5.72
CA LEU A 247 -8.15 36.29 -4.49
C LEU A 247 -8.44 34.97 -3.79
N GLU A 248 -9.71 34.56 -3.71
CA GLU A 248 -10.12 33.30 -3.11
C GLU A 248 -9.55 32.10 -3.88
N LYS A 249 -9.63 32.12 -5.21
CA LYS A 249 -8.99 31.14 -6.08
C LYS A 249 -7.48 31.08 -5.84
N SER A 250 -6.82 32.24 -5.75
CA SER A 250 -5.38 32.36 -5.54
C SER A 250 -4.92 31.81 -4.19
N VAL A 251 -5.70 32.01 -3.12
CA VAL A 251 -5.43 31.43 -1.79
C VAL A 251 -5.54 29.91 -1.80
N ASN A 252 -6.45 29.38 -2.62
CA ASN A 252 -6.74 27.94 -2.69
C ASN A 252 -5.89 27.18 -3.72
N MET A 253 -5.12 27.86 -4.59
CA MET A 253 -4.25 27.22 -5.61
C MET A 253 -3.28 26.22 -5.02
N ASP A 254 -3.17 24.99 -5.54
CA ASP A 254 -2.13 24.05 -5.07
C ASP A 254 -0.72 24.52 -5.48
N VAL A 255 0.15 24.68 -4.49
CA VAL A 255 1.55 25.13 -4.66
C VAL A 255 2.51 23.95 -4.65
N LYS A 256 2.03 22.73 -4.41
CA LYS A 256 2.86 21.53 -4.37
C LYS A 256 2.96 20.95 -5.77
N ILE A 257 4.18 20.87 -6.28
CA ILE A 257 4.48 20.21 -7.55
C ILE A 257 5.18 18.88 -7.30
N ASN A 258 4.92 17.88 -8.13
CA ASN A 258 5.56 16.58 -8.00
C ASN A 258 7.06 16.71 -8.30
N ASN A 259 7.91 16.17 -7.42
CA ASN A 259 9.34 16.20 -7.62
C ASN A 259 9.74 15.14 -8.67
N PRO A 260 10.31 15.51 -9.83
CA PRO A 260 10.72 14.55 -10.85
C PRO A 260 11.88 13.66 -10.40
N ASP A 261 12.72 14.15 -9.48
CA ASP A 261 13.90 13.44 -8.98
C ASP A 261 13.55 12.52 -7.81
N TYR A 262 12.31 12.57 -7.32
CA TYR A 262 11.84 11.67 -6.27
C TYR A 262 11.52 10.29 -6.83
N SER A 263 12.31 9.30 -6.42
CA SER A 263 12.05 7.89 -6.66
C SER A 263 11.80 7.19 -5.31
N PRO A 264 10.59 6.66 -5.05
CA PRO A 264 10.31 5.94 -3.81
C PRO A 264 11.21 4.72 -3.64
N HIS A 265 11.67 4.45 -2.41
CA HIS A 265 12.47 3.26 -2.06
C HIS A 265 11.92 1.97 -2.70
N GLY A 266 10.65 1.65 -2.45
CA GLY A 266 10.05 0.42 -2.98
C GLY A 266 10.01 0.34 -4.51
N HIS A 267 9.98 1.47 -5.21
CA HIS A 267 10.08 1.49 -6.67
C HIS A 267 11.50 1.13 -7.11
N GLN A 268 12.50 1.77 -6.50
CA GLN A 268 13.92 1.54 -6.82
C GLN A 268 14.32 0.07 -6.59
N VAL A 269 13.94 -0.50 -5.44
CA VAL A 269 14.20 -1.91 -5.13
C VAL A 269 13.57 -2.84 -6.16
N ILE A 270 12.30 -2.64 -6.53
CA ILE A 270 11.63 -3.53 -7.49
C ILE A 270 12.16 -3.35 -8.92
N GLU A 271 12.54 -2.14 -9.33
CA GLU A 271 13.26 -1.93 -10.58
C GLU A 271 14.61 -2.64 -10.61
N TYR A 272 15.38 -2.57 -9.51
CA TYR A 272 16.65 -3.27 -9.37
C TYR A 272 16.48 -4.79 -9.49
N MET A 273 15.56 -5.37 -8.70
CA MET A 273 15.25 -6.80 -8.72
C MET A 273 14.76 -7.26 -10.10
N ARG A 274 13.94 -6.44 -10.78
CA ARG A 274 13.48 -6.74 -12.14
C ARG A 274 14.63 -6.79 -13.14
N ARG A 275 15.55 -5.82 -13.11
CA ARG A 275 16.72 -5.78 -14.02
C ARG A 275 17.62 -7.01 -13.83
N LYS A 276 17.73 -7.49 -12.59
CA LYS A 276 18.49 -8.70 -12.25
C LYS A 276 17.73 -10.01 -12.47
N LYS A 277 16.46 -9.95 -12.92
CA LYS A 277 15.54 -11.11 -13.00
C LYS A 277 15.34 -11.86 -11.68
N GLN A 278 15.34 -11.14 -10.56
CA GLN A 278 15.29 -11.67 -9.20
C GLN A 278 13.95 -11.36 -8.48
N LEU A 279 12.85 -11.15 -9.22
CA LEU A 279 11.55 -10.84 -8.60
C LEU A 279 10.98 -12.00 -7.77
N LEU A 280 11.14 -13.24 -8.22
CA LEU A 280 10.73 -14.42 -7.46
C LEU A 280 11.60 -14.58 -6.22
N GLU A 281 12.91 -14.40 -6.36
CA GLU A 281 13.85 -14.42 -5.23
C GLU A 281 13.52 -13.33 -4.20
N PHE A 282 13.18 -12.12 -4.65
CA PHE A 282 12.71 -11.05 -3.76
C PHE A 282 11.47 -11.46 -2.97
N GLN A 283 10.49 -12.10 -3.61
CA GLN A 283 9.30 -12.63 -2.94
C GLN A 283 9.68 -13.74 -1.94
N LEU A 284 10.56 -14.66 -2.31
CA LEU A 284 11.05 -15.73 -1.46
C LEU A 284 11.73 -15.17 -0.20
N ARG A 285 12.62 -14.20 -0.36
CA ARG A 285 13.33 -13.53 0.75
C ARG A 285 12.37 -12.93 1.77
N TRP A 286 11.31 -12.26 1.34
CA TRP A 286 10.30 -11.70 2.24
C TRP A 286 9.50 -12.78 2.97
N ARG A 287 9.12 -13.85 2.27
CA ARG A 287 8.40 -14.98 2.86
C ARG A 287 9.27 -15.74 3.85
N GLN A 288 10.53 -16.01 3.51
CA GLN A 288 11.50 -16.68 4.37
C GLN A 288 11.84 -15.84 5.60
N HIS A 289 12.06 -14.52 5.42
CA HIS A 289 12.29 -13.60 6.54
C HIS A 289 11.16 -13.65 7.57
N PHE A 290 9.90 -13.75 7.12
CA PHE A 290 8.77 -13.93 8.04
C PHE A 290 8.84 -15.24 8.81
N ILE A 291 9.15 -16.36 8.14
CA ILE A 291 9.32 -17.67 8.81
C ILE A 291 10.44 -17.61 9.85
N ASP A 292 11.60 -17.09 9.47
CA ASP A 292 12.80 -17.10 10.31
C ASP A 292 12.64 -16.21 11.55
N THR A 293 12.03 -15.03 11.38
CA THR A 293 11.90 -14.03 12.44
C THR A 293 10.68 -14.25 13.33
N MET A 294 9.56 -14.72 12.76
CA MET A 294 8.30 -14.85 13.49
C MET A 294 8.01 -16.28 13.96
N LYS A 295 8.64 -17.30 13.36
CA LYS A 295 8.47 -18.73 13.69
C LYS A 295 7.00 -19.11 13.93
N PRO A 296 6.15 -18.92 12.92
CA PRO A 296 4.70 -19.03 13.11
C PRO A 296 4.27 -20.47 13.38
N ALA A 297 3.51 -20.70 14.46
CA ALA A 297 3.05 -22.04 14.86
C ALA A 297 1.70 -22.46 14.23
N TYR A 298 0.98 -21.52 13.61
CA TYR A 298 -0.39 -21.71 13.13
C TYR A 298 -0.55 -21.19 11.69
N LEU A 299 0.46 -21.40 10.85
CA LEU A 299 0.33 -21.11 9.41
C LEU A 299 -0.71 -22.02 8.76
N PRO A 300 -1.45 -21.56 7.73
CA PRO A 300 -2.25 -22.47 6.91
C PRO A 300 -1.37 -23.59 6.36
N VAL A 301 -1.86 -24.84 6.43
CA VAL A 301 -1.07 -26.06 6.15
C VAL A 301 -0.35 -25.99 4.82
N LYS A 302 -1.02 -25.46 3.79
CA LYS A 302 -0.45 -25.38 2.43
C LYS A 302 0.25 -24.05 2.12
N TRP A 303 0.58 -23.24 3.13
CA TRP A 303 1.34 -22.01 2.93
C TRP A 303 2.82 -22.34 2.69
N ALA A 304 3.38 -21.92 1.56
CA ALA A 304 4.77 -22.20 1.20
C ALA A 304 5.52 -20.92 0.80
N VAL A 305 6.83 -20.89 1.05
CA VAL A 305 7.69 -19.75 0.71
C VAL A 305 7.83 -19.57 -0.82
N ASP A 306 7.80 -20.66 -1.57
CA ASP A 306 7.96 -20.72 -3.03
C ASP A 306 6.63 -20.94 -3.77
N HIS A 307 5.48 -20.72 -3.10
CA HIS A 307 4.15 -20.90 -3.69
C HIS A 307 4.02 -20.19 -5.05
N ASN A 308 3.54 -20.94 -6.05
CA ASN A 308 3.41 -20.58 -7.47
C ASN A 308 4.70 -20.26 -8.23
N HIS A 309 5.91 -20.42 -7.66
CA HIS A 309 7.15 -20.01 -8.33
C HIS A 309 7.41 -20.81 -9.61
N LYS A 310 7.12 -22.11 -9.61
CA LYS A 310 7.25 -22.97 -10.81
C LYS A 310 6.39 -22.50 -11.99
N HIS A 311 5.19 -21.98 -11.70
CA HIS A 311 4.28 -21.47 -12.72
C HIS A 311 4.64 -20.05 -13.16
N LEU A 312 5.06 -19.19 -12.21
CA LEU A 312 5.38 -17.79 -12.50
C LEU A 312 6.72 -17.61 -13.23
N ALA A 313 7.70 -18.48 -12.99
CA ALA A 313 9.03 -18.37 -13.59
C ALA A 313 9.01 -18.24 -15.13
N PRO A 314 8.41 -19.17 -15.90
CA PRO A 314 8.39 -19.07 -17.36
C PRO A 314 7.63 -17.82 -17.85
N LEU A 315 6.54 -17.45 -17.18
CA LEU A 315 5.70 -16.32 -17.60
C LEU A 315 6.40 -14.97 -17.39
N LEU A 316 7.21 -14.86 -16.32
CA LEU A 316 8.02 -13.67 -16.07
C LEU A 316 9.14 -13.51 -17.10
N ASP A 317 9.76 -14.61 -17.55
CA ASP A 317 10.77 -14.56 -18.61
C ASP A 317 10.21 -14.04 -19.94
N GLU A 318 8.92 -14.32 -20.23
CA GLU A 318 8.22 -13.81 -21.42
C GLU A 318 7.73 -12.34 -21.28
N GLU A 319 7.38 -11.90 -20.07
CA GLU A 319 6.86 -10.54 -19.83
C GLU A 319 7.93 -9.46 -19.69
N ILE A 320 9.09 -9.78 -19.09
CA ILE A 320 10.18 -8.80 -18.86
C ILE A 320 10.60 -8.08 -20.17
N PRO A 321 10.71 -8.74 -21.34
CA PRO A 321 10.99 -8.07 -22.61
C PRO A 321 9.89 -7.11 -23.08
N LYS A 322 8.62 -7.37 -22.76
CA LYS A 322 7.46 -6.57 -23.20
C LYS A 322 7.28 -5.32 -22.33
N PHE A 323 7.51 -5.45 -21.03
CA PHE A 323 7.34 -4.35 -20.07
C PHE A 323 8.46 -3.29 -20.18
N THR A 324 9.72 -3.74 -20.34
CA THR A 324 10.88 -2.85 -20.55
C THR A 324 10.70 -1.95 -21.78
N LYS A 325 10.17 -2.50 -22.88
CA LYS A 325 9.80 -1.73 -24.09
C LYS A 325 8.67 -0.71 -23.84
N LYS A 326 7.69 -1.04 -22.98
CA LYS A 326 6.58 -0.13 -22.66
C LYS A 326 7.04 1.06 -21.81
N MET A 327 7.94 0.85 -20.84
CA MET A 327 8.51 1.92 -20.02
C MET A 327 9.51 2.80 -20.77
N SER A 328 10.36 2.23 -21.65
CA SER A 328 11.26 3.04 -22.47
C SER A 328 10.48 3.96 -23.42
N LYS A 329 9.39 3.47 -24.00
CA LYS A 329 8.46 4.26 -24.85
C LYS A 329 7.73 5.35 -24.05
N ALA A 330 7.38 5.10 -22.79
CA ALA A 330 6.78 6.09 -21.89
C ALA A 330 7.75 7.18 -21.40
N LYS A 331 9.06 6.86 -21.30
CA LYS A 331 10.11 7.87 -21.04
C LYS A 331 10.42 8.70 -22.29
N SER A 332 10.49 8.07 -23.48
CA SER A 332 10.74 8.77 -24.74
C SER A 332 9.59 9.70 -25.15
N SER A 333 8.34 9.34 -24.90
CA SER A 333 7.19 10.21 -25.19
C SER A 333 7.14 11.44 -24.27
N LYS A 334 7.58 11.32 -23.01
CA LYS A 334 7.69 12.45 -22.07
C LYS A 334 8.85 13.39 -22.41
N SER A 335 9.97 12.90 -22.94
CA SER A 335 11.07 13.76 -23.42
C SER A 335 10.68 14.53 -24.70
N SER A 336 9.95 13.90 -25.63
CA SER A 336 9.52 14.54 -26.89
C SER A 336 8.39 15.57 -26.70
N ALA A 337 7.57 15.43 -25.65
CA ALA A 337 6.58 16.44 -25.28
C ALA A 337 7.23 17.69 -24.67
N LYS A 338 8.35 17.55 -23.95
CA LYS A 338 9.07 18.66 -23.33
C LYS A 338 9.82 19.55 -24.34
N SER A 339 10.15 19.02 -25.52
CA SER A 339 10.78 19.78 -26.62
C SER A 339 9.78 20.52 -27.52
N LYS A 340 8.48 20.19 -27.49
CA LYS A 340 7.45 20.87 -28.30
C LYS A 340 6.73 22.02 -27.57
N SER A 341 6.94 22.18 -26.27
CA SER A 341 6.37 23.27 -25.46
C SER A 341 7.32 24.47 -25.26
N LYS A 342 8.43 24.51 -26.01
CA LYS A 342 9.47 25.57 -25.93
C LYS A 342 9.73 26.28 -27.27
N LYS A 343 8.76 26.25 -28.18
CA LYS A 343 8.79 27.07 -29.41
C LYS A 343 7.55 27.92 -29.49
#